data_AF-T1D1Q9-F1
#
_entry.id   AF-T1D1Q9-F1
#
_cell.length_a   1.000
_cell.length_b   1.000
_cell.length_c   1.000
_cell.angle_alpha   90.00
_cell.angle_beta   90.00
_cell.angle_gamma   90.00
#
_symmetry.space_group_name_H-M   'P 1'
#
loop_
_entity.id
_entity.type
_entity.pdbx_description
1 polymer ?
#
loop_
_entity_poly.entity_id
_entity_poly.type
_entity_poly.pdbx_seq_one_letter_code
_entity_poly.pdbx_strand_id
1 'polypeptide(L)'
;MRLTRQWRGYRLARASTGVRDAFGVRHAPESADLELSTLVDLGITVIDVVVYHPIYGELRGGLDLRSRRDVTHFIERVREERAPLLSVLTYGAHVHTVEATDHETLSAGRAALRELGILDED
;
A
#
# COMPACT_ATOMS: atom_id res chain seq x y z
N MET A 1 -32.76 19.07 22.09
CA MET A 1 -31.29 18.93 21.97
C MET A 1 -30.89 17.64 22.67
N ARG A 2 -30.75 16.52 21.94
CA ARG A 2 -30.47 15.21 22.56
C ARG A 2 -28.97 15.04 22.72
N LEU A 3 -28.53 15.03 23.98
CA LEU A 3 -27.21 14.58 24.42
C LEU A 3 -27.03 13.09 24.07
N THR A 4 -25.90 12.72 23.46
CA THR A 4 -25.38 11.35 23.50
C THR A 4 -23.90 11.37 23.93
N ARG A 5 -23.68 10.83 25.12
CA ARG A 5 -22.40 10.38 25.72
C ARG A 5 -22.45 8.84 25.58
N GLN A 6 -21.39 8.03 25.42
CA GLN A 6 -19.95 8.21 25.61
C GLN A 6 -19.21 6.92 25.15
N TRP A 7 -17.87 7.01 25.18
CA TRP A 7 -16.86 5.95 25.35
C TRP A 7 -16.26 5.34 24.07
N ARG A 8 -15.19 5.96 23.54
CA ARG A 8 -14.07 5.21 22.96
C ARG A 8 -12.77 5.89 23.37
N GLY A 9 -11.94 5.14 24.08
CA GLY A 9 -10.66 5.61 24.58
C GLY A 9 -9.77 6.15 23.45
N TYR A 10 -8.92 7.10 23.81
CA TYR A 10 -7.86 7.54 22.91
C TYR A 10 -6.89 6.37 22.74
N ARG A 11 -6.96 5.66 21.61
CA ARG A 11 -5.78 4.96 21.11
C ARG A 11 -4.81 6.06 20.74
N LEU A 12 -3.77 6.24 21.56
CA LEU A 12 -2.57 6.91 21.10
C LEU A 12 -2.19 6.18 19.81
N ALA A 13 -2.28 6.87 18.67
CA ALA A 13 -1.56 6.41 17.50
C ALA A 13 -0.12 6.27 17.99
N ARG A 14 0.35 5.02 18.09
CA ARG A 14 1.75 4.73 18.38
C ARG A 14 2.49 5.62 17.41
N ALA A 15 3.25 6.60 17.92
CA ALA A 15 4.07 7.44 17.07
C ALA A 15 4.89 6.45 16.26
N SER A 16 4.57 6.29 14.98
CA SER A 16 5.40 5.47 14.12
C SER A 16 6.68 6.27 14.03
N THR A 17 7.69 5.81 14.74
CA THR A 17 9.06 6.32 14.63
C THR A 17 9.68 5.94 13.28
N GLY A 18 8.88 5.36 12.38
CA GLY A 18 9.24 5.03 11.03
C GLY A 18 9.08 6.22 10.09
N VAL A 19 9.94 6.25 9.09
CA VAL A 19 9.88 7.19 7.98
C VAL A 19 8.86 6.72 6.96
N ARG A 20 8.18 7.67 6.32
CA ARG A 20 7.19 7.39 5.27
C ARG A 20 7.64 7.99 3.95
N ASP A 21 7.36 7.29 2.88
CA ASP A 21 7.54 7.78 1.52
C ASP A 21 6.42 7.24 0.62
N ALA A 22 6.28 7.83 -0.56
CA ALA A 22 5.30 7.46 -1.57
C ALA A 22 6.01 6.88 -2.80
N PHE A 23 5.69 5.65 -3.16
CA PHE A 23 6.26 4.98 -4.32
C PHE A 23 5.24 4.95 -5.45
N GLY A 24 5.56 5.61 -6.56
CA GLY A 24 4.82 5.49 -7.81
C GLY A 24 5.23 4.20 -8.51
N VAL A 25 4.24 3.39 -8.87
CA VAL A 25 4.46 2.08 -9.49
C VAL A 25 3.49 1.87 -10.64
N ARG A 26 3.94 1.10 -11.62
CA ARG A 26 3.15 0.68 -12.76
C ARG A 26 3.40 -0.78 -13.06
N HIS A 27 2.38 -1.62 -12.88
CA HIS A 27 2.49 -3.03 -13.24
C HIS A 27 1.13 -3.65 -13.57
N ALA A 28 1.18 -4.83 -14.18
CA ALA A 28 0.00 -5.66 -14.41
C ALA A 28 -0.49 -6.29 -13.08
N PRO A 29 -1.79 -6.60 -12.93
CA PRO A 29 -2.36 -7.14 -11.69
C PRO A 29 -1.67 -8.41 -11.18
N GLU A 30 -1.12 -9.22 -12.08
CA GLU A 30 -0.41 -10.47 -11.78
C GLU A 30 0.90 -10.22 -11.02
N SER A 31 1.51 -9.05 -11.19
CA SER A 31 2.76 -8.66 -10.51
C SER A 31 2.53 -8.08 -9.12
N ALA A 32 1.29 -7.88 -8.68
CA ALA A 32 0.98 -7.27 -7.37
C ALA A 32 1.53 -8.11 -6.20
N ASP A 33 1.45 -9.43 -6.30
CA ASP A 33 1.99 -10.32 -5.26
C ASP A 33 3.51 -10.20 -5.13
N LEU A 34 4.21 -10.10 -6.26
CA LEU A 34 5.66 -9.96 -6.31
C LEU A 34 6.11 -8.63 -5.72
N GLU A 35 5.45 -7.54 -6.11
CA GLU A 35 5.72 -6.19 -5.61
C GLU A 35 5.54 -6.11 -4.09
N LEU A 36 4.34 -6.46 -3.60
CA LEU A 36 4.00 -6.37 -2.18
C LEU A 36 4.89 -7.29 -1.34
N SER A 37 5.17 -8.51 -1.83
CA SER A 37 6.08 -9.44 -1.16
C SER A 37 7.50 -8.90 -1.06
N THR A 38 8.00 -8.25 -2.11
CA THR A 38 9.35 -7.66 -2.14
C THR A 38 9.48 -6.54 -1.09
N LEU A 39 8.46 -5.68 -0.97
CA LEU A 39 8.46 -4.60 0.01
C LEU A 39 8.45 -5.15 1.45
N VAL A 40 7.54 -6.08 1.77
CA VAL A 40 7.45 -6.63 3.13
C VAL A 40 8.67 -7.47 3.51
N ASP A 41 9.35 -8.09 2.55
CA ASP A 41 10.60 -8.83 2.79
C ASP A 41 11.76 -7.92 3.17
N LEU A 42 11.79 -6.71 2.64
CA LEU A 42 12.75 -5.67 3.02
C LEU A 42 12.38 -5.01 4.36
N GLY A 43 11.30 -5.44 5.02
CA GLY A 43 10.81 -4.85 6.26
C GLY A 43 10.01 -3.56 6.05
N ILE A 44 9.56 -3.29 4.82
CA ILE A 44 8.73 -2.14 4.49
C ILE A 44 7.25 -2.50 4.70
N THR A 45 6.53 -1.63 5.39
CA THR A 45 5.08 -1.75 5.56
C THR A 45 4.36 -0.99 4.46
N VAL A 46 3.44 -1.65 3.75
CA VAL A 46 2.58 -1.01 2.75
C VAL A 46 1.30 -0.54 3.42
N ILE A 47 1.14 0.78 3.58
CA ILE A 47 0.05 1.37 4.36
C ILE A 47 -1.24 1.43 3.53
N ASP A 48 -1.13 1.91 2.29
CA ASP A 48 -2.26 2.09 1.39
C ASP A 48 -1.84 2.06 -0.08
N VAL A 49 -2.86 2.05 -0.93
CA VAL A 49 -2.77 2.26 -2.37
C VAL A 49 -3.66 3.44 -2.76
N VAL A 50 -3.14 4.29 -3.63
CA VAL A 50 -3.82 5.47 -4.17
C VAL A 50 -3.80 5.41 -5.69
N VAL A 51 -4.96 5.63 -6.30
CA VAL A 51 -5.10 5.71 -7.76
C VAL A 51 -5.86 6.96 -8.17
N TYR A 52 -5.52 7.53 -9.33
CA TYR A 52 -6.20 8.69 -9.89
C TYR A 52 -7.16 8.28 -11.02
N HIS A 53 -8.47 8.39 -10.78
CA HIS A 53 -9.51 8.11 -11.75
C HIS A 53 -10.07 9.41 -12.34
N PRO A 54 -10.24 9.54 -13.68
CA PRO A 54 -10.68 10.79 -14.32
C PRO A 54 -12.06 11.28 -13.88
N ILE A 55 -12.93 10.37 -13.42
CA ILE A 55 -14.30 10.71 -12.96
C ILE A 55 -14.36 10.92 -11.44
N TYR A 56 -13.63 10.12 -10.67
CA TYR A 56 -13.78 10.08 -9.20
C TYR A 56 -12.66 10.83 -8.47
N GLY A 57 -11.62 11.25 -9.18
CA GLY A 57 -10.43 11.85 -8.58
C GLY A 57 -9.58 10.78 -7.90
N GLU A 58 -9.17 11.06 -6.66
CA GLU A 58 -8.33 10.17 -5.88
C GLU A 58 -9.16 9.06 -5.22
N LEU A 59 -8.82 7.81 -5.50
CA LEU A 59 -9.36 6.64 -4.79
C LEU A 59 -8.25 6.04 -3.94
N ARG A 60 -8.53 5.83 -2.64
CA ARG A 60 -7.58 5.28 -1.67
C ARG A 60 -8.11 4.00 -1.04
N GLY A 61 -7.31 2.94 -1.07
CA GLY A 61 -7.55 1.67 -0.38
C GLY A 61 -6.54 1.45 0.74
N GLY A 62 -7.00 1.24 1.97
CA GLY A 62 -6.13 0.90 3.09
C GLY A 62 -5.70 -0.57 3.04
N LEU A 63 -4.40 -0.84 3.21
CA LEU A 63 -3.81 -2.17 3.09
C LEU A 63 -3.17 -2.64 4.41
N ASP A 64 -2.32 -1.81 5.04
CA ASP A 64 -1.55 -2.11 6.26
C ASP A 64 -0.87 -3.50 6.25
N LEU A 65 -0.12 -3.80 5.18
CA LEU A 65 0.57 -5.07 4.98
C LEU A 65 1.99 -5.00 5.53
N ARG A 66 2.34 -5.93 6.43
CA ARG A 66 3.63 -5.93 7.15
C ARG A 66 4.44 -7.19 6.95
N SER A 67 3.83 -8.22 6.37
CA SER A 67 4.44 -9.54 6.23
C SER A 67 3.93 -10.24 4.99
N ARG A 68 4.70 -11.22 4.47
CA ARG A 68 4.25 -12.07 3.35
C ARG A 68 2.90 -12.76 3.61
N ARG A 69 2.61 -13.08 4.88
CA ARG A 69 1.32 -13.66 5.27
C ARG A 69 0.17 -12.69 5.02
N ASP A 70 0.36 -11.41 5.35
CA ASP A 70 -0.65 -10.38 5.11
C ASP A 70 -0.88 -10.20 3.60
N VAL A 71 0.20 -10.20 2.80
CA VAL A 71 0.14 -10.13 1.34
C VAL A 71 -0.64 -11.31 0.77
N THR A 72 -0.32 -12.54 1.18
CA THR A 72 -1.03 -13.75 0.72
C THR A 72 -2.51 -13.66 1.04
N HIS A 73 -2.87 -13.31 2.27
CA HIS A 73 -4.27 -13.19 2.69
C HIS A 73 -5.00 -12.06 1.95
N PHE A 74 -4.31 -10.96 1.64
CA PHE A 74 -4.86 -9.88 0.82
C PHE A 74 -5.16 -10.37 -0.60
N ILE A 75 -4.21 -11.04 -1.26
CA ILE A 75 -4.39 -11.57 -2.62
C ILE A 75 -5.50 -12.64 -2.66
N GLU A 76 -5.59 -13.50 -1.65
CA GLU A 76 -6.68 -14.47 -1.51
C GLU A 76 -8.04 -13.78 -1.42
N ARG A 77 -8.19 -12.79 -0.54
CA ARG A 77 -9.47 -12.04 -0.43
C ARG A 77 -9.84 -11.32 -1.72
N VAL A 78 -8.88 -10.73 -2.41
CA VAL A 78 -9.10 -10.10 -3.74
C VAL A 78 -9.66 -11.12 -4.74
N ARG A 79 -9.13 -12.34 -4.75
CA ARG A 79 -9.61 -13.43 -5.60
C ARG A 79 -11.00 -13.93 -5.19
N GLU A 80 -11.24 -14.10 -3.89
CA GLU A 80 -12.52 -14.59 -3.34
C GLU A 80 -13.67 -13.62 -3.58
N GLU A 81 -13.46 -12.34 -3.30
CA GLU A 81 -14.48 -11.30 -3.43
C GLU A 81 -14.71 -10.89 -4.90
N ARG A 82 -13.88 -11.39 -5.84
CA ARG A 82 -13.84 -10.95 -7.24
C ARG A 82 -13.76 -9.42 -7.37
N ALA A 83 -13.20 -8.77 -6.37
CA ALA A 83 -13.03 -7.33 -6.32
C ALA A 83 -11.80 -6.99 -7.18
N PRO A 84 -11.95 -6.29 -8.30
CA PRO A 84 -10.79 -5.90 -9.10
C PRO A 84 -9.90 -4.98 -8.26
N LEU A 85 -8.58 -5.20 -8.34
CA LEU A 85 -7.60 -4.28 -7.75
C LEU A 85 -7.81 -2.87 -8.30
N LEU A 86 -7.61 -1.86 -7.46
CA LEU A 86 -7.75 -0.46 -7.86
C LEU A 86 -6.81 -0.09 -9.03
N SER A 87 -5.66 -0.77 -9.13
CA SER A 87 -4.71 -0.60 -10.24
C SER A 87 -5.29 -0.94 -11.62
N VAL A 88 -6.35 -1.78 -11.69
CA VAL A 88 -7.05 -2.07 -12.97
C VAL A 88 -7.77 -0.83 -13.50
N LEU A 89 -8.23 0.06 -12.62
CA LEU A 89 -8.99 1.26 -12.99
C LEU A 89 -8.10 2.33 -13.65
N THR A 90 -6.78 2.23 -13.47
CA THR A 90 -5.79 3.22 -13.91
C THR A 90 -4.69 2.63 -14.79
N TYR A 91 -5.00 1.54 -15.50
CA TYR A 91 -4.07 0.87 -16.42
C TYR A 91 -2.74 0.49 -15.76
N GLY A 92 -2.79 0.07 -14.50
CA GLY A 92 -1.64 -0.38 -13.72
C GLY A 92 -0.91 0.73 -12.97
N ALA A 93 -1.18 2.01 -13.21
CA ALA A 93 -0.52 3.12 -12.49
C ALA A 93 -1.15 3.41 -11.14
N HIS A 94 -0.35 3.38 -10.08
CA HIS A 94 -0.80 3.65 -8.73
C HIS A 94 0.36 4.09 -7.84
N VAL A 95 0.01 4.62 -6.67
CA VAL A 95 0.97 5.09 -5.67
C VAL A 95 0.74 4.33 -4.38
N HIS A 96 1.82 3.84 -3.77
CA HIS A 96 1.79 3.23 -2.46
C HIS A 96 2.40 4.15 -1.42
N THR A 97 1.67 4.39 -0.32
CA THR A 97 2.30 4.95 0.88
C THR A 97 2.98 3.82 1.64
N VAL A 98 4.30 3.93 1.81
CA VAL A 98 5.11 2.95 2.51
C VAL A 98 5.70 3.53 3.79
N GLU A 99 5.90 2.68 4.79
CA GLU A 99 6.51 3.03 6.07
C GLU A 99 7.64 2.05 6.38
N ALA A 100 8.81 2.55 6.79
CA ALA A 100 9.94 1.73 7.22
C ALA A 100 10.63 2.34 8.43
N THR A 101 11.57 1.62 9.04
CA THR A 101 12.32 2.08 10.21
C THR A 101 13.27 3.24 9.91
N ASP A 102 13.77 3.32 8.69
CA ASP A 102 14.80 4.28 8.26
C ASP A 102 14.74 4.51 6.74
N HIS A 103 15.39 5.57 6.28
CA HIS A 103 15.40 5.96 4.87
C HIS A 103 16.22 5.02 3.98
N GLU A 104 17.18 4.29 4.54
CA GLU A 104 18.01 3.35 3.79
C GLU A 104 17.18 2.16 3.32
N THR A 105 16.31 1.65 4.19
CA THR A 105 15.32 0.61 3.87
C THR A 105 14.38 1.07 2.76
N LEU A 106 13.88 2.31 2.81
CA LEU A 106 13.05 2.86 1.72
C LEU A 106 13.82 2.99 0.40
N SER A 107 15.09 3.41 0.46
CA SER A 107 15.96 3.48 -0.71
C SER A 107 16.19 2.09 -1.32
N ALA A 108 16.44 1.07 -0.49
CA ALA A 108 16.55 -0.32 -0.93
C ALA A 108 15.24 -0.83 -1.56
N GLY A 109 14.09 -0.45 -1.00
CA GLY A 109 12.78 -0.72 -1.57
C GLY A 109 12.61 -0.14 -2.97
N ARG A 110 12.93 1.15 -3.16
CA ARG A 110 12.92 1.78 -4.50
C ARG A 110 13.87 1.07 -5.47
N ALA A 111 15.07 0.73 -5.02
CA ALA A 111 16.05 0.02 -5.85
C ALA A 111 15.52 -1.35 -6.29
N ALA A 112 14.94 -2.13 -5.38
CA ALA A 112 14.35 -3.42 -5.69
C ALA A 112 13.18 -3.32 -6.68
N LEU A 113 12.28 -2.34 -6.49
CA LEU A 113 11.18 -2.09 -7.43
C LEU A 113 11.67 -1.63 -8.81
N ARG A 114 12.78 -0.89 -8.85
CA ARG A 114 13.44 -0.47 -10.10
C ARG A 114 14.05 -1.65 -10.83
N GLU A 115 14.71 -2.56 -10.12
CA GLU A 115 15.28 -3.79 -10.70
C GLU A 115 14.20 -4.71 -11.27
N LEU A 116 13.02 -4.74 -10.63
CA LEU A 116 11.85 -5.47 -11.12
C LEU A 116 11.15 -4.80 -12.31
N GLY A 117 11.51 -3.55 -12.65
CA GLY A 117 10.87 -2.77 -13.72
C GLY A 117 9.44 -2.34 -13.37
N ILE A 118 9.10 -2.25 -12.09
CA ILE A 118 7.76 -1.90 -11.58
C ILE A 118 7.69 -0.43 -11.15
N LEU A 119 8.82 0.15 -10.73
CA LEU A 119 8.89 1.55 -10.31
C LEU A 119 8.58 2.48 -11.49
N ASP A 120 7.62 3.38 -11.32
CA ASP A 120 7.30 4.46 -12.27
C ASP A 120 8.00 5.74 -11.77
N GLU A 121 8.92 6.29 -12.56
CA GLU A 121 9.71 7.48 -12.19
C GLU A 121 9.11 8.80 -12.72
N ASP A 122 7.92 8.76 -13.29
CA ASP A 122 7.24 9.90 -13.92
C ASP A 122 6.40 10.77 -12.96
#